data_AF-A0A962HC46-F1
#
_entry.id   AF-A0A962HC46-F1
#
_cell.length_a   1.000
_cell.length_b   1.000
_cell.length_c   1.000
_cell.angle_alpha   90.00
_cell.angle_beta   90.00
_cell.angle_gamma   90.00
#
_symmetry.space_group_name_H-M   'P 1'
#
loop_
_entity.id
_entity.type
_entity.pdbx_description
1 polymer ?
#
loop_
_entity_poly.entity_id
_entity_poly.type
_entity_poly.pdbx_seq_one_letter_code
_entity_poly.pdbx_strand_id
1 'polypeptide(L)'
;SFYLHTRRALLRYLRHAHSTLSKRGILVLNAFGGPAAMRAHVDHHRIHPERERGQIRALPAFDYYWEQLGYDACTSRIHCRIHFDVNDVEQMNGKRRIANAFEYDWRLWTLPELTEAMREAGFRKAQVWRHTASGPPDRPKVFLGPVRKLSDQELWVAYVVGIR
;
A
#
# COMPACT_ATOMS: atom_id res chain seq x y z
N SER A 1 -7.89 1.61 18.11
CA SER A 1 -6.95 1.61 16.98
C SER A 1 -7.51 0.73 15.86
N PHE A 2 -7.59 1.24 14.62
CA PHE A 2 -8.13 0.53 13.45
C PHE A 2 -7.11 -0.41 12.77
N TYR A 3 -5.87 -0.46 13.28
CA TYR A 3 -4.80 -1.23 12.66
C TYR A 3 -4.76 -2.70 13.11
N LEU A 4 -4.38 -3.58 12.19
CA LEU A 4 -4.28 -5.03 12.41
C LEU A 4 -2.87 -5.39 12.89
N HIS A 5 -2.49 -4.99 14.10
CA HIS A 5 -1.14 -5.24 14.64
C HIS A 5 -0.90 -6.69 15.08
N THR A 6 -1.97 -7.41 15.42
CA THR A 6 -1.87 -8.79 15.94
C THR A 6 -2.51 -9.78 14.98
N ARG A 7 -2.00 -11.02 14.96
CA ARG A 7 -2.58 -12.10 14.15
C ARG A 7 -4.04 -12.35 14.51
N ARG A 8 -4.38 -12.26 15.80
CA ARG A 8 -5.77 -12.36 16.28
C ARG A 8 -6.68 -11.29 15.68
N ALA A 9 -6.20 -10.04 15.58
CA ALA A 9 -6.95 -8.96 14.95
C ALA A 9 -7.12 -9.20 13.43
N LEU A 10 -6.04 -9.60 12.75
CA LEU A 10 -6.08 -9.95 11.33
C LEU A 10 -7.09 -11.08 11.05
N LEU A 11 -7.04 -12.17 11.81
CA LEU A 11 -7.96 -13.30 11.64
C LEU A 11 -9.42 -12.92 11.90
N ARG A 12 -9.68 -12.09 12.92
CA ARG A 12 -11.03 -11.56 13.16
C ARG A 12 -11.55 -10.78 11.95
N TYR A 13 -10.74 -9.90 11.39
CA TYR A 13 -11.08 -9.15 10.19
C TYR A 13 -11.34 -10.09 9.00
N LEU A 14 -10.43 -11.03 8.73
CA LEU A 14 -10.54 -11.95 7.60
C LEU A 14 -11.75 -12.88 7.71
N ARG A 15 -12.09 -13.38 8.91
CA ARG A 15 -13.29 -14.22 9.13
C ARG A 15 -14.57 -13.43 8.89
N HIS A 16 -14.61 -12.18 9.36
CA HIS A 16 -15.76 -11.31 9.11
C HIS A 16 -15.89 -11.01 7.62
N ALA A 17 -14.82 -10.57 6.95
CA ALA A 17 -14.80 -10.34 5.51
C ALA A 17 -15.27 -11.58 4.75
N HIS A 18 -14.72 -12.75 5.08
CA HIS A 18 -15.15 -14.03 4.50
C HIS A 18 -16.65 -14.26 4.64
N SER A 19 -17.25 -14.05 5.84
CA SER A 19 -18.69 -14.26 6.06
C SER A 19 -19.60 -13.35 5.24
N THR A 20 -19.11 -12.18 4.81
CA THR A 20 -19.89 -11.21 4.02
C THR A 20 -19.81 -11.46 2.51
N LEU A 21 -18.88 -12.29 2.05
CA LEU A 21 -18.73 -12.60 0.63
C LEU A 21 -19.79 -13.57 0.13
N SER A 22 -20.27 -13.33 -1.09
CA SER A 22 -21.13 -14.27 -1.83
C SER A 22 -20.40 -15.59 -2.12
N LYS A 23 -21.14 -16.62 -2.55
CA LYS A 23 -20.52 -17.87 -3.04
C LYS A 23 -19.64 -17.51 -4.25
N ARG A 24 -18.34 -17.84 -4.19
CA ARG A 24 -17.29 -17.46 -5.17
C ARG A 24 -16.83 -15.99 -5.12
N GLY A 25 -17.23 -15.22 -4.11
CA GLY A 25 -16.70 -13.88 -3.89
C GLY A 25 -15.21 -13.89 -3.57
N ILE A 26 -14.53 -12.76 -3.83
CA ILE A 26 -13.10 -12.60 -3.60
C ILE A 26 -12.81 -11.45 -2.64
N LEU A 27 -11.75 -11.60 -1.86
CA LEU A 27 -11.11 -10.51 -1.11
C LEU A 27 -9.71 -10.29 -1.69
N VAL A 28 -9.37 -9.05 -2.00
CA VAL A 28 -8.06 -8.67 -2.52
C VAL A 28 -7.39 -7.73 -1.52
N LEU A 29 -6.24 -8.13 -0.98
CA LEU A 29 -5.41 -7.27 -0.14
C LEU A 29 -4.24 -6.76 -0.97
N ASN A 30 -4.06 -5.44 -1.03
CA ASN A 30 -2.82 -4.85 -1.54
C ASN A 30 -1.74 -4.93 -0.46
N ALA A 31 -0.56 -5.40 -0.83
CA ALA A 31 0.57 -5.58 0.06
C ALA A 31 1.86 -5.10 -0.61
N PHE A 32 2.76 -4.56 0.19
CA PHE A 32 4.11 -4.22 -0.22
C PHE A 32 5.11 -4.81 0.77
N GLY A 33 6.37 -4.87 0.37
CA GLY A 33 7.47 -5.30 1.22
C GLY A 33 8.79 -5.32 0.47
N GLY A 34 9.79 -6.01 1.04
CA GLY A 34 11.17 -6.02 0.54
C GLY A 34 12.11 -5.32 1.52
N PRO A 35 13.44 -5.46 1.36
CA PRO A 35 14.42 -4.87 2.26
C PRO A 35 14.28 -3.35 2.46
N ALA A 36 13.92 -2.61 1.40
CA ALA A 36 13.72 -1.16 1.47
C ALA A 36 12.49 -0.76 2.30
N ALA A 37 11.44 -1.59 2.31
CA ALA A 37 10.25 -1.38 3.15
C ALA A 37 10.54 -1.54 4.66
N MET A 38 11.73 -2.02 5.03
CA MET A 38 12.20 -2.14 6.42
C MET A 38 13.21 -1.06 6.80
N ARG A 39 13.44 -0.04 5.94
CA ARG A 39 14.38 1.05 6.20
C ARG A 39 13.65 2.37 6.27
N ALA A 40 14.13 3.25 7.15
CA ALA A 40 13.67 4.63 7.17
C ALA A 40 14.05 5.32 5.86
N HIS A 41 13.12 6.05 5.26
CA HIS A 41 13.32 6.79 4.02
C HIS A 41 12.26 7.88 3.87
N VAL A 42 12.56 8.85 3.00
CA VAL A 42 11.59 9.87 2.58
C VAL A 42 11.56 9.89 1.06
N ASP A 43 10.40 9.61 0.49
CA ASP A 43 10.14 9.81 -0.94
C ASP A 43 9.53 11.19 -1.15
N HIS A 44 10.08 11.95 -2.08
CA HIS A 44 9.60 13.29 -2.44
C HIS A 44 9.10 13.30 -3.87
N HIS A 45 7.83 13.68 -4.05
CA HIS A 45 7.21 13.84 -5.36
C HIS A 45 6.68 15.26 -5.53
N ARG A 46 6.95 15.87 -6.68
CA ARG A 46 6.28 17.10 -7.09
C ARG A 46 5.02 16.75 -7.88
N ILE A 47 3.87 17.14 -7.34
CA ILE A 47 2.57 16.84 -7.93
C ILE A 47 2.11 18.03 -8.76
N HIS A 48 1.68 17.75 -9.99
CA HIS A 48 1.06 18.71 -10.90
C HIS A 48 -0.38 18.25 -11.14
N PRO A 49 -1.34 18.69 -10.30
CA PRO A 49 -2.72 18.24 -10.41
C PRO A 49 -3.31 18.63 -11.77
N GLU A 50 -4.01 17.70 -12.38
CA GLU A 50 -4.88 18.02 -13.51
C GLU A 50 -6.14 18.74 -13.00
N ARG A 51 -6.82 19.43 -13.90
CA ARG A 51 -8.09 20.08 -13.57
C ARG A 51 -9.17 19.01 -13.39
N GLU A 52 -9.75 18.93 -12.19
CA GLU A 52 -10.87 18.03 -11.93
C GLU A 52 -12.21 18.61 -12.45
N ARG A 53 -13.17 17.71 -12.73
CA ARG A 53 -14.52 18.10 -13.19
C ARG A 53 -15.19 18.98 -12.12
N GLY A 54 -15.61 20.18 -12.52
CA GLY A 54 -16.25 21.16 -11.63
C GLY A 54 -15.31 22.24 -11.09
N GLN A 55 -14.00 22.11 -11.28
CA GLN A 55 -13.05 23.18 -10.94
C GLN A 55 -12.94 24.19 -12.10
N ILE A 56 -12.78 25.48 -11.76
CA ILE A 56 -12.51 26.55 -12.75
C ILE A 56 -11.08 26.42 -13.29
N ARG A 57 -10.12 26.06 -12.43
CA ARG A 57 -8.71 25.83 -12.74
C ARG A 57 -8.18 24.68 -11.91
N ALA A 58 -7.10 24.03 -12.37
CA ALA A 58 -6.40 23.03 -11.59
C ALA A 58 -5.82 23.64 -10.29
N LEU A 59 -5.61 22.79 -9.30
CA LEU A 59 -4.86 23.18 -8.10
C LEU A 59 -3.39 23.52 -8.48
N PRO A 60 -2.76 24.48 -7.80
CA PRO A 60 -1.33 24.73 -7.98
C PRO A 60 -0.51 23.47 -7.69
N ALA A 61 0.64 23.35 -8.36
CA ALA A 61 1.59 22.29 -8.05
C ALA A 61 2.05 22.38 -6.59
N PHE A 62 2.23 21.22 -5.96
CA PHE A 62 2.67 21.12 -4.57
C PHE A 62 3.65 19.96 -4.41
N ASP A 63 4.43 19.97 -3.34
CA ASP A 63 5.34 18.89 -3.01
C ASP A 63 4.68 17.93 -2.02
N TYR A 64 4.79 16.63 -2.29
CA TYR A 64 4.30 15.52 -1.48
C TYR A 64 5.50 14.75 -0.94
N TYR A 65 5.49 14.45 0.35
CA TYR A 65 6.53 13.67 1.02
C TYR A 65 5.91 12.46 1.70
N TRP A 66 6.35 11.26 1.35
CA TRP A 66 6.06 10.02 2.08
C TRP A 66 7.28 9.67 2.92
N GLU A 67 7.15 9.76 4.24
CA GLU A 67 8.21 9.44 5.19
C GLU A 67 7.90 8.13 5.90
N GLN A 68 8.80 7.15 5.81
CA GLN A 68 8.83 6.02 6.72
C GLN A 68 9.86 6.31 7.81
N LEU A 69 9.41 6.42 9.07
CA LEU A 69 10.26 6.75 10.21
C LEU A 69 11.19 5.60 10.61
N GLY A 70 10.77 4.36 10.35
CA GLY A 70 11.55 3.18 10.70
C GLY A 70 10.75 1.89 10.64
N TYR A 71 11.41 0.81 11.06
CA TYR A 71 10.87 -0.53 11.16
C TYR A 71 11.33 -1.18 12.47
N ASP A 72 10.39 -1.66 13.27
CA ASP A 72 10.68 -2.45 14.46
C ASP A 72 10.69 -3.93 14.09
N ALA A 73 11.87 -4.56 14.12
CA ALA A 73 12.04 -5.97 13.78
C ALA A 73 11.38 -6.94 14.76
N CYS A 74 11.16 -6.56 16.02
CA CYS A 74 10.50 -7.41 17.02
C CYS A 74 8.99 -7.50 16.79
N THR A 75 8.38 -6.41 16.31
CA THR A 75 6.91 -6.33 16.13
C THR A 75 6.47 -6.28 14.67
N SER A 76 7.43 -6.14 13.75
CA SER A 76 7.25 -5.82 12.34
C SER A 76 6.44 -4.54 12.11
N ARG A 77 6.50 -3.56 13.01
CA ARG A 77 5.75 -2.30 12.87
C ARG A 77 6.52 -1.28 12.05
N ILE A 78 5.78 -0.53 11.25
CA ILE A 78 6.27 0.63 10.50
C ILE A 78 5.40 1.84 10.83
N HIS A 79 6.04 2.99 11.01
CA HIS A 79 5.35 4.26 11.17
C HIS A 79 5.63 5.11 9.93
N CYS A 80 4.57 5.52 9.25
CA CYS A 80 4.65 6.31 8.02
C CYS A 80 3.90 7.63 8.20
N ARG A 81 4.39 8.69 7.57
CA ARG A 81 3.82 10.02 7.61
C ARG A 81 3.76 10.62 6.22
N ILE A 82 2.72 11.40 5.96
CA ILE A 82 2.64 12.21 4.76
C ILE A 82 2.75 13.67 5.14
N HIS A 83 3.59 14.41 4.41
CA HIS A 83 3.74 15.86 4.53
C HIS A 83 3.52 16.53 3.18
N PHE A 84 3.15 17.81 3.20
CA PHE A 84 2.98 18.61 1.99
C PHE A 84 3.70 19.95 2.11
N ASP A 85 4.35 20.41 1.03
CA ASP A 85 4.63 21.84 0.86
C ASP A 85 3.69 22.40 -0.20
N VAL A 86 2.82 23.32 0.22
CA VAL A 86 1.85 24.00 -0.64
C VAL A 86 2.25 25.47 -0.81
N ASN A 87 1.85 26.09 -1.92
CA ASN A 87 2.05 27.53 -2.10
C ASN A 87 1.35 28.29 -0.97
N ASP A 88 2.08 29.21 -0.36
CA ASP A 88 1.53 30.14 0.62
C ASP A 88 0.92 31.34 -0.11
N VAL A 89 -0.37 31.59 0.12
CA VAL A 89 -1.08 32.72 -0.49
C VAL A 89 -0.89 34.02 0.31
N GLU A 90 -0.43 33.93 1.55
CA GLU A 90 -0.16 35.08 2.42
C GLU A 90 1.28 35.59 2.26
N GLN A 91 2.19 34.72 1.79
CA GLN A 91 3.58 35.07 1.49
C GLN A 91 3.85 35.03 -0.01
N MET A 92 4.14 36.18 -0.62
CA MET A 92 4.49 36.28 -2.03
C MET A 92 5.72 35.39 -2.33
N ASN A 93 5.51 34.27 -3.04
CA ASN A 93 6.50 33.21 -3.35
C ASN A 93 6.91 32.28 -2.17
N GLY A 94 6.17 32.27 -1.07
CA GLY A 94 6.40 31.35 0.05
C GLY A 94 5.85 29.95 -0.20
N LYS A 95 6.47 28.93 0.42
CA LYS A 95 5.87 27.60 0.59
C LYS A 95 5.52 27.41 2.06
N ARG A 96 4.34 26.87 2.33
CA ARG A 96 3.90 26.48 3.66
C ARG A 96 3.96 24.96 3.80
N ARG A 97 4.71 24.48 4.79
CA ARG A 97 4.76 23.07 5.17
C ARG A 97 3.52 22.70 5.99
N ILE A 98 2.82 21.65 5.57
CA ILE A 98 1.85 20.90 6.35
C ILE A 98 2.54 19.62 6.78
N ALA A 99 3.07 19.61 8.01
CA ALA A 99 3.76 18.46 8.57
C ALA A 99 2.76 17.44 9.15
N ASN A 100 3.10 16.15 9.07
CA ASN A 100 2.32 15.04 9.62
C ASN A 100 0.82 15.09 9.24
N ALA A 101 0.53 15.50 8.00
CA ALA A 101 -0.85 15.65 7.52
C ALA A 101 -1.64 14.33 7.62
N PHE A 102 -0.94 13.21 7.44
CA PHE A 102 -1.45 11.87 7.73
C PHE A 102 -0.38 11.06 8.47
N GLU A 103 -0.81 10.24 9.43
CA GLU A 103 0.05 9.30 10.15
C GLU A 103 -0.53 7.89 10.07
N TYR A 104 0.35 6.92 9.80
CA TYR A 104 0.02 5.51 9.70
C TYR A 104 0.94 4.70 10.61
N ASP A 105 0.34 3.80 11.37
CA ASP A 105 1.03 2.91 12.27
C ASP A 105 0.61 1.48 11.95
N TRP A 106 1.36 0.87 11.03
CA TRP A 106 1.03 -0.44 10.47
C TRP A 106 1.92 -1.52 11.03
N ARG A 107 1.45 -2.76 10.93
CA ARG A 107 2.33 -3.93 10.91
C ARG A 107 2.57 -4.32 9.46
N LEU A 108 3.82 -4.45 9.07
CA LEU A 108 4.25 -4.95 7.77
C LEU A 108 4.03 -6.47 7.74
N TRP A 109 2.87 -6.87 7.22
CA TRP A 109 2.53 -8.28 7.07
C TRP A 109 3.21 -8.89 5.85
N THR A 110 3.85 -10.04 6.04
CA THR A 110 4.47 -10.76 4.93
C THR A 110 3.43 -11.49 4.07
N LEU A 111 3.76 -11.76 2.81
CA LEU A 111 2.87 -12.52 1.91
C LEU A 111 2.52 -13.92 2.49
N PRO A 112 3.47 -14.69 3.06
CA PRO A 112 3.15 -15.95 3.73
C PRO A 112 2.14 -15.76 4.87
N GLU A 113 2.38 -14.84 5.81
CA GLU A 113 1.48 -14.61 6.95
C GLU A 113 0.05 -14.30 6.50
N LEU A 114 -0.11 -13.44 5.48
CA LEU A 114 -1.41 -13.07 4.94
C LEU A 114 -2.10 -14.27 4.26
N THR A 115 -1.37 -15.03 3.43
CA THR A 115 -1.95 -16.19 2.72
C THR A 115 -2.37 -17.29 3.69
N GLU A 116 -1.58 -17.56 4.73
CA GLU A 116 -1.90 -18.52 5.78
C GLU A 116 -3.09 -18.06 6.61
N ALA A 117 -3.12 -16.80 7.03
CA ALA A 117 -4.24 -16.24 7.78
C ALA A 117 -5.55 -16.27 6.99
N MET A 118 -5.51 -16.05 5.68
CA MET A 118 -6.69 -16.21 4.82
C MET A 118 -7.18 -17.66 4.79
N ARG A 119 -6.29 -18.64 4.62
CA ARG A 119 -6.69 -20.06 4.65
C ARG A 119 -7.31 -20.44 5.99
N GLU A 120 -6.71 -19.99 7.09
CA GLU A 120 -7.22 -20.19 8.45
C GLU A 120 -8.58 -19.50 8.69
N ALA A 121 -8.84 -18.38 8.01
CA ALA A 121 -10.12 -17.68 8.06
C ALA A 121 -11.24 -18.35 7.25
N GLY A 122 -10.93 -19.40 6.49
CA GLY A 122 -11.91 -20.21 5.74
C GLY A 122 -11.95 -19.94 4.24
N PHE A 123 -11.07 -19.10 3.70
CA PHE A 123 -10.97 -18.92 2.25
C PHE A 123 -10.48 -20.21 1.58
N ARG A 124 -11.21 -20.72 0.58
CA ARG A 124 -10.90 -21.93 -0.17
C ARG A 124 -9.55 -21.87 -0.88
N LYS A 125 -9.18 -20.70 -1.39
CA LYS A 125 -7.88 -20.43 -2.01
C LYS A 125 -7.34 -19.11 -1.48
N ALA A 126 -6.03 -19.06 -1.25
CA ALA A 126 -5.28 -17.84 -1.00
C ALA A 126 -4.04 -17.85 -1.91
N GLN A 127 -3.93 -16.84 -2.76
CA GLN A 127 -2.93 -16.75 -3.82
C GLN A 127 -2.23 -15.39 -3.79
N VAL A 128 -0.94 -15.36 -4.11
CA VAL A 128 -0.22 -14.12 -4.39
C VAL A 128 -0.39 -13.78 -5.86
N TRP A 129 -0.77 -12.55 -6.16
CA TRP A 129 -0.96 -12.01 -7.51
C TRP A 129 -0.02 -10.83 -7.71
N ARG A 130 0.46 -10.63 -8.94
CA ARG A 130 1.34 -9.50 -9.28
C ARG A 130 1.07 -9.04 -10.70
N HIS A 131 1.31 -7.75 -10.96
CA HIS A 131 1.60 -7.29 -12.31
C HIS A 131 2.96 -7.84 -12.74
N THR A 132 2.98 -8.55 -13.86
CA THR A 132 4.18 -9.04 -14.52
C THR A 132 4.19 -8.51 -15.95
N ALA A 133 5.33 -8.05 -16.43
CA ALA A 133 5.51 -7.70 -17.83
C ALA A 133 6.39 -8.75 -18.51
N SER A 134 6.06 -9.08 -19.76
CA SER A 134 6.83 -9.97 -20.61
C SER A 134 6.94 -9.38 -22.02
N GLY A 135 7.96 -9.77 -22.78
CA GLY A 135 8.22 -9.18 -24.10
C GLY A 135 9.19 -7.99 -24.05
N PRO A 136 9.46 -7.36 -25.20
CA PRO A 136 10.46 -6.31 -25.30
C PRO A 136 9.99 -4.99 -24.64
N PRO A 137 10.92 -4.12 -24.19
CA PRO A 137 10.58 -2.91 -23.43
C PRO A 137 9.66 -1.92 -24.14
N ASP A 138 9.67 -1.89 -25.47
CA ASP A 138 8.83 -1.02 -26.30
C ASP A 138 7.39 -1.54 -26.48
N ARG A 139 7.16 -2.84 -26.20
CA ARG A 139 5.84 -3.49 -26.28
C ARG A 139 5.66 -4.53 -25.17
N PRO A 140 5.62 -4.10 -23.89
CA PRO A 140 5.44 -5.02 -22.80
C PRO A 140 4.02 -5.60 -22.81
N LYS A 141 3.91 -6.93 -22.75
CA LYS A 141 2.67 -7.62 -22.41
C LYS A 141 2.54 -7.66 -20.90
N VAL A 142 1.66 -6.81 -20.37
CA VAL A 142 1.34 -6.75 -18.94
C VAL A 142 0.27 -7.80 -18.61
N PHE A 143 0.54 -8.60 -17.59
CA PHE A 143 -0.34 -9.62 -17.06
C PHE A 143 -0.53 -9.39 -15.57
N LEU A 144 -1.78 -9.41 -15.10
CA LEU A 144 -2.12 -9.46 -13.69
C LEU A 144 -2.69 -10.84 -13.38
N GLY A 145 -1.97 -11.62 -12.58
CA GLY A 145 -2.39 -12.98 -12.27
C GLY A 145 -1.62 -13.63 -11.13
N PRO A 146 -1.99 -14.88 -10.78
CA PRO A 146 -1.37 -15.59 -9.68
C PRO A 146 0.08 -15.97 -10.01
N VAL A 147 0.97 -15.77 -9.05
CA VAL A 147 2.39 -16.12 -9.13
C VAL A 147 2.78 -17.07 -8.01
N ARG A 148 3.74 -17.97 -8.28
CA ARG A 148 4.33 -18.88 -7.27
C ARG A 148 5.68 -18.40 -6.73
N LYS A 149 6.31 -17.45 -7.44
CA LYS A 149 7.60 -16.87 -7.08
C LYS A 149 7.54 -15.37 -7.33
N LEU A 150 8.05 -14.62 -6.37
CA LEU A 150 8.38 -13.21 -6.52
C LEU A 150 9.90 -13.11 -6.56
N SER A 151 10.45 -12.38 -7.52
CA SER A 151 11.89 -12.06 -7.50
C SER A 151 12.22 -11.28 -6.24
N ASP A 152 13.43 -11.48 -5.70
CA ASP A 152 13.97 -10.59 -4.69
C ASP A 152 14.09 -9.18 -5.30
N GLN A 153 13.52 -8.20 -4.62
CA GLN A 153 13.45 -6.81 -5.04
C GLN A 153 13.53 -5.96 -3.77
N GLU A 154 14.29 -4.87 -3.82
CA GLU A 154 14.39 -3.90 -2.72
C GLU A 154 13.01 -3.46 -2.23
N LEU A 155 12.10 -3.19 -3.16
CA LEU A 155 10.69 -2.92 -2.89
C LEU A 155 9.82 -3.67 -3.89
N TRP A 156 8.78 -4.33 -3.40
CA TRP A 156 7.77 -4.98 -4.25
C TRP A 156 6.37 -4.60 -3.80
N VAL A 157 5.44 -4.66 -4.76
CA VAL A 157 4.00 -4.60 -4.52
C VAL A 157 3.36 -5.85 -5.13
N ALA A 158 2.44 -6.44 -4.39
CA ALA A 158 1.70 -7.63 -4.77
C ALA A 158 0.29 -7.58 -4.17
N TYR A 159 -0.55 -8.53 -4.57
CA TYR A 159 -1.87 -8.71 -4.01
C TYR A 159 -1.99 -10.09 -3.39
N VAL A 160 -2.63 -10.18 -2.22
CA VAL A 160 -3.04 -11.46 -1.64
C VAL A 160 -4.53 -11.61 -1.89
N VAL A 161 -4.89 -12.61 -2.71
CA VAL A 161 -6.26 -12.83 -3.19
C VAL A 161 -6.84 -14.07 -2.51
N GLY A 162 -7.86 -13.87 -1.70
CA GLY A 162 -8.66 -14.90 -1.06
C GLY A 162 -9.94 -15.18 -1.85
N ILE A 163 -10.23 -16.44 -2.13
CA ILE A 163 -11.45 -16.89 -2.82
C ILE A 163 -12.32 -17.67 -1.84
N ARG A 164 -13.57 -17.26 -1.64
CA ARG A 164 -14.55 -17.97 -0.81
C ARG A 164 -15.00 -19.27 -1.46
#